data_AF-A0A850HV67-F1
#
_entry.id   AF-A0A850HV67-F1
#
_cell.length_a   1.000
_cell.length_b   1.000
_cell.length_c   1.000
_cell.angle_alpha   90.00
_cell.angle_beta   90.00
_cell.angle_gamma   90.00
#
_symmetry.space_group_name_H-M   'P 1'
#
loop_
_entity.id
_entity.type
_entity.pdbx_description
1 polymer ?
#
loop_
_entity_poly.entity_id
_entity_poly.type
_entity_poly.pdbx_seq_one_letter_code
_entity_poly.pdbx_strand_id
1 'polypeptide(L)'
;MRSRAANEDQLAHLTEIYFEAQHAAIMTRPLQPLWSFNDVVDALGGPVAVGRITGQTCAAVCNWRRYRGLFPSKYYFCMRAALADEGYFAPISLWGFYGTNENNEQAA
;
A
#
# COMPACT_ATOMS: atom_id res chain seq x y z
N MET A 1 -20.55 -52.34 -2.63
CA MET A 1 -20.46 -51.26 -1.62
C MET A 1 -18.99 -50.94 -1.37
N ARG A 2 -18.37 -50.00 -2.12
CA ARG A 2 -17.05 -49.37 -1.84
C ARG A 2 -16.69 -48.42 -2.99
N SER A 3 -17.49 -47.37 -3.20
CA SER A 3 -17.22 -46.40 -4.28
C SER A 3 -17.59 -44.96 -3.93
N ARG A 4 -18.12 -44.72 -2.72
CA ARG A 4 -18.53 -43.37 -2.28
C ARG A 4 -17.45 -42.68 -1.43
N ALA A 5 -16.82 -43.42 -0.52
CA ALA A 5 -15.76 -42.88 0.35
C ALA A 5 -14.51 -42.41 -0.43
N ALA A 6 -14.08 -43.14 -1.46
CA ALA A 6 -12.90 -42.79 -2.26
C ALA A 6 -13.05 -41.47 -3.04
N ASN A 7 -14.28 -41.07 -3.38
CA ASN A 7 -14.55 -39.82 -4.08
C ASN A 7 -14.57 -38.61 -3.15
N GLU A 8 -14.98 -38.79 -1.89
CA GLU A 8 -15.05 -37.70 -0.90
C GLU A 8 -13.63 -37.31 -0.42
N ASP A 9 -12.74 -38.28 -0.22
CA ASP A 9 -11.33 -38.04 0.13
C ASP A 9 -10.55 -37.36 -1.02
N GLN A 10 -10.83 -37.72 -2.27
CA GLN A 10 -10.20 -37.08 -3.44
C GLN A 10 -10.63 -35.63 -3.61
N LEU A 11 -11.89 -35.29 -3.30
CA LEU A 11 -12.38 -33.92 -3.38
C LEU A 11 -11.80 -33.03 -2.27
N ALA A 12 -11.67 -33.55 -1.05
CA ALA A 12 -11.06 -32.82 0.07
C ALA A 12 -9.58 -32.46 -0.23
N HIS A 13 -8.80 -33.43 -0.72
CA HIS A 13 -7.40 -33.22 -1.09
C HIS A 13 -7.23 -32.23 -2.26
N LEU A 14 -8.16 -32.22 -3.22
CA LEU A 14 -8.16 -31.23 -4.31
C LEU A 14 -8.49 -29.82 -3.80
N THR A 15 -9.41 -29.67 -2.86
CA THR A 15 -9.72 -28.36 -2.26
C THR A 15 -8.57 -27.80 -1.43
N GLU A 16 -7.85 -28.66 -0.71
CA GLU A 16 -6.71 -28.26 0.13
C GLU A 16 -5.54 -27.78 -0.74
N ILE A 17 -5.22 -28.52 -1.82
CA ILE A 17 -4.20 -28.11 -2.81
C ILE A 17 -4.57 -26.79 -3.51
N TYR A 18 -5.84 -26.61 -3.89
CA TYR A 18 -6.28 -25.37 -4.52
C TYR A 18 -6.21 -24.16 -3.57
N PHE A 19 -6.49 -24.34 -2.28
CA PHE A 19 -6.35 -23.30 -1.27
C PHE A 19 -4.88 -22.90 -1.06
N GLU A 20 -3.97 -23.87 -0.95
CA GLU A 20 -2.52 -23.60 -0.81
C GLU A 20 -1.92 -22.93 -2.05
N ALA A 21 -2.29 -23.35 -3.25
CA ALA A 21 -1.82 -22.76 -4.50
C ALA A 21 -2.32 -21.31 -4.68
N GLN A 22 -3.57 -21.02 -4.29
CA GLN A 22 -4.10 -19.66 -4.30
C GLN A 22 -3.46 -18.79 -3.23
N HIS A 23 -3.19 -19.31 -2.03
CA HIS A 23 -2.45 -18.59 -0.98
C HIS A 23 -1.02 -18.23 -1.41
N ALA A 24 -0.32 -19.16 -2.06
CA ALA A 24 1.03 -18.91 -2.59
C ALA A 24 1.02 -17.88 -3.73
N ALA A 25 0.04 -17.93 -4.63
CA ALA A 25 -0.13 -16.94 -5.70
C ALA A 25 -0.55 -15.56 -5.17
N ILE A 26 -1.32 -15.48 -4.09
CA ILE A 26 -1.63 -14.22 -3.38
C ILE A 26 -0.34 -13.65 -2.77
N MET A 27 0.55 -14.50 -2.24
CA MET A 27 1.83 -14.12 -1.63
C MET A 27 2.95 -13.78 -2.63
N THR A 28 2.77 -14.03 -3.93
CA THR A 28 3.78 -13.76 -4.98
C THR A 28 3.31 -12.76 -6.05
N ARG A 29 2.17 -12.08 -5.85
CA ARG A 29 1.75 -11.01 -6.77
C ARG A 29 2.75 -9.86 -6.69
N PRO A 30 3.36 -9.45 -7.82
CA PRO A 30 4.22 -8.28 -7.84
C PRO A 30 3.37 -7.06 -7.46
N LEU A 31 3.88 -6.26 -6.52
CA LEU A 31 3.22 -5.04 -6.06
C LEU A 31 2.91 -4.15 -7.26
N GLN A 32 1.66 -3.68 -7.36
CA GLN A 32 1.25 -2.83 -8.46
C GLN A 32 1.81 -1.42 -8.25
N PRO A 33 2.54 -0.85 -9.22
CA PRO A 33 3.15 0.46 -9.06
C PRO A 33 2.10 1.57 -9.21
N LEU A 34 2.06 2.47 -8.23
CA LEU A 34 1.27 3.70 -8.26
C LEU A 34 2.18 4.88 -8.56
N TRP A 35 1.94 5.56 -9.67
CA TRP A 35 2.82 6.61 -10.20
C TRP A 35 2.37 8.02 -9.84
N SER A 36 1.22 8.16 -9.19
CA SER A 36 0.60 9.45 -8.86
C SER A 36 0.32 9.58 -7.38
N PHE A 37 0.43 10.81 -6.89
CA PHE A 37 0.02 11.17 -5.53
C PHE A 37 -1.44 10.78 -5.26
N ASN A 38 -2.33 10.99 -6.23
CA ASN A 38 -3.75 10.72 -6.05
C ASN A 38 -4.01 9.22 -5.94
N ASP A 39 -3.41 8.42 -6.82
CA ASP A 39 -3.58 6.97 -6.80
C ASP A 39 -3.08 6.37 -5.48
N VAL A 40 -1.95 6.86 -4.96
CA VAL A 40 -1.44 6.45 -3.64
C VAL A 40 -2.40 6.81 -2.52
N VAL A 41 -2.97 8.01 -2.54
CA VAL A 41 -3.93 8.45 -1.52
C VAL A 41 -5.23 7.65 -1.62
N ASP A 42 -5.74 7.42 -2.83
CA ASP A 42 -6.98 6.68 -3.07
C ASP A 42 -6.83 5.20 -2.72
N ALA A 43 -5.70 4.56 -3.06
CA ALA A 43 -5.38 3.19 -2.68
C ALA A 43 -5.32 3.00 -1.15
N LEU A 44 -4.86 4.02 -0.42
CA LEU A 44 -4.82 4.00 1.05
C LEU A 44 -6.16 4.38 1.71
N GLY A 45 -7.24 4.58 0.93
CA GLY A 45 -8.56 4.93 1.46
C GLY A 45 -8.80 6.43 1.66
N GLY A 46 -8.03 7.28 0.99
CA GLY A 46 -8.19 8.72 0.93
C GLY A 46 -7.42 9.51 1.99
N PRO A 47 -7.53 10.86 1.98
CA PRO A 47 -6.72 11.74 2.84
C PRO A 47 -6.92 11.52 4.34
N VAL A 48 -8.12 11.08 4.74
CA VAL A 48 -8.44 10.79 6.15
C VAL A 48 -7.71 9.54 6.62
N ALA A 49 -7.68 8.47 5.82
CA ALA A 49 -6.99 7.23 6.15
C ALA A 49 -5.47 7.44 6.17
N VAL A 50 -4.92 8.16 5.18
CA VAL A 50 -3.51 8.58 5.17
C VAL A 50 -3.16 9.41 6.41
N GLY A 51 -4.05 10.31 6.83
CA GLY A 51 -3.89 11.07 8.07
C GLY A 51 -3.80 10.17 9.31
N ARG A 52 -4.64 9.13 9.40
CA ARG A 52 -4.58 8.14 10.51
C ARG A 52 -3.26 7.36 10.52
N ILE A 53 -2.79 6.91 9.35
CA ILE A 53 -1.52 6.16 9.21
C ILE A 53 -0.32 7.03 9.62
N THR A 54 -0.34 8.30 9.23
CA THR A 54 0.79 9.23 9.44
C THR A 54 0.70 10.05 10.72
N GLY A 55 -0.40 9.94 11.47
CA GLY A 55 -0.69 10.78 12.63
C GLY A 55 -0.86 12.25 12.28
N GLN A 56 -1.38 12.56 11.09
CA GLN A 56 -1.58 13.91 10.58
C GLN A 56 -3.05 14.22 10.36
N THR A 57 -3.39 15.50 10.31
CA THR A 57 -4.75 15.93 10.01
C THR A 57 -5.04 15.76 8.52
N CYS A 58 -6.30 15.51 8.16
CA CYS A 58 -6.75 15.45 6.77
C CYS A 58 -6.35 16.72 5.99
N ALA A 59 -6.44 17.90 6.63
CA ALA A 59 -6.01 19.16 6.06
C ALA A 59 -4.51 19.20 5.73
N ALA A 60 -3.66 18.65 6.59
CA ALA A 60 -2.22 18.56 6.33
C ALA A 60 -1.93 17.66 5.11
N VAL A 61 -2.61 16.52 5.00
CA VAL A 61 -2.50 15.60 3.86
C VAL A 61 -2.93 16.28 2.56
N CYS A 62 -4.06 16.99 2.57
CA CYS A 62 -4.51 17.78 1.43
C CYS A 62 -3.53 18.91 1.06
N ASN A 63 -2.82 19.47 2.04
CA ASN A 63 -1.82 20.50 1.80
C ASN A 63 -0.55 19.94 1.13
N TRP A 64 -0.19 18.67 1.34
CA TRP A 64 0.95 18.04 0.64
C TRP A 64 0.76 18.04 -0.88
N ARG A 65 -0.49 17.88 -1.35
CA ARG A 65 -0.81 18.01 -2.78
C ARG A 65 -0.42 19.39 -3.32
N ARG A 66 -0.56 20.44 -2.52
CA ARG A 66 -0.18 21.81 -2.90
C ARG A 66 1.34 22.03 -2.84
N TYR A 67 2.02 21.37 -1.91
CA TYR A 67 3.46 21.49 -1.74
C TYR A 67 4.21 20.55 -2.70
N ARG A 68 4.19 20.91 -3.99
CA ARG A 68 4.79 20.17 -5.13
C ARG A 68 4.22 18.78 -5.42
N GLY A 69 3.16 18.37 -4.74
CA GLY A 69 2.52 17.06 -4.97
C GLY A 69 3.37 15.87 -4.51
N LEU A 70 4.30 16.11 -3.57
CA LEU A 70 5.21 15.10 -3.05
C LEU A 70 4.84 14.74 -1.60
N PHE A 71 5.04 13.47 -1.25
CA PHE A 71 4.90 13.01 0.12
C PHE A 71 6.13 13.39 0.94
N PRO A 72 5.96 13.82 2.20
CA PRO A 72 7.10 14.02 3.09
C PRO A 72 7.87 12.70 3.30
N SER A 73 9.19 12.74 3.10
CA SER A 73 10.07 11.57 3.22
C SER A 73 10.02 10.89 4.60
N LYS A 74 9.73 11.65 5.66
CA LYS A 74 9.56 11.11 7.03
C LYS A 74 8.47 10.03 7.14
N TYR A 75 7.48 10.02 6.25
CA TYR A 75 6.38 9.05 6.25
C TYR A 75 6.58 7.90 5.26
N TYR A 76 7.73 7.86 4.58
CA TYR A 76 8.03 6.85 3.57
C TYR A 76 7.83 5.43 4.09
N PHE A 77 8.44 5.09 5.22
CA PHE A 77 8.37 3.74 5.77
C PHE A 77 6.94 3.35 6.19
N CYS A 78 6.23 4.27 6.83
CA CYS A 78 4.87 4.05 7.32
C CYS A 78 3.88 3.80 6.17
N MET A 79 3.92 4.69 5.18
CA MET A 79 3.03 4.61 4.02
C MET A 79 3.42 3.48 3.08
N ARG A 80 4.71 3.16 2.93
CA ARG A 80 5.15 2.01 2.14
C ARG A 80 4.70 0.69 2.74
N ALA A 81 4.71 0.55 4.06
CA ALA A 81 4.16 -0.63 4.73
C ALA A 81 2.66 -0.75 4.45
N ALA A 82 1.90 0.32 4.67
CA ALA A 82 0.46 0.34 4.39
C ALA A 82 0.13 0.05 2.92
N LEU A 83 0.91 0.58 1.96
CA LEU A 83 0.75 0.28 0.55
C LEU A 83 1.03 -1.19 0.24
N ALA A 84 2.08 -1.76 0.84
CA ALA A 84 2.44 -3.16 0.63
C ALA A 84 1.36 -4.11 1.16
N ASP A 85 0.72 -3.78 2.29
CA ASP A 85 -0.42 -4.53 2.83
C ASP A 85 -1.62 -4.53 1.86
N GLU A 86 -1.81 -3.44 1.12
CA GLU A 86 -2.83 -3.30 0.07
C GLU A 86 -2.38 -3.85 -1.30
N GLY A 87 -1.14 -4.36 -1.41
CA GLY A 87 -0.60 -4.93 -2.65
C GLY A 87 -0.05 -3.90 -3.65
N TYR A 88 0.23 -2.68 -3.20
CA TYR A 88 0.74 -1.58 -4.01
C TYR A 88 2.16 -1.16 -3.60
N PHE A 89 2.82 -0.43 -4.50
CA PHE A 89 4.11 0.22 -4.26
C PHE A 89 4.10 1.62 -4.88
N ALA A 90 4.75 2.58 -4.21
CA ALA A 90 4.96 3.93 -4.74
C ALA A 90 6.46 4.21 -4.95
N PRO A 91 6.88 4.68 -6.14
CA PRO A 91 8.27 4.94 -6.44
C PRO A 91 8.84 6.08 -5.60
N ILE A 92 10.15 6.05 -5.36
CA ILE A 92 10.87 7.03 -4.53
C ILE A 92 10.72 8.48 -5.05
N SER A 93 10.46 8.64 -6.35
CA SER A 93 10.23 9.94 -7.00
C SER A 93 8.98 10.68 -6.49
N LEU A 94 8.02 9.99 -5.87
CA LEU A 94 6.85 10.61 -5.24
C LEU A 94 7.15 11.15 -3.83
N TRP A 95 8.37 10.96 -3.33
CA TRP A 95 8.76 11.34 -1.98
C TRP A 95 9.77 12.47 -2.01
N GLY A 96 9.57 13.48 -1.16
CA GLY A 96 10.46 14.62 -1.00
C GLY A 96 11.74 14.30 -0.23
N PHE A 97 12.52 13.30 -0.66
CA PHE A 97 13.84 13.00 -0.08
C PHE A 97 14.86 14.11 -0.37
N TYR A 98 14.75 14.74 -1.53
CA TYR A 98 15.54 15.90 -1.89
C TYR A 98 14.80 17.14 -1.42
N GLY A 99 14.97 17.48 -0.15
CA GLY A 99 14.60 18.82 0.33
C GLY A 99 15.48 19.82 -0.39
N THR A 100 14.91 20.67 -1.25
CA THR A 100 15.57 21.95 -1.52
C THR A 100 15.44 22.78 -0.24
N ASN A 101 16.60 23.14 0.32
CA ASN A 101 16.73 23.91 1.57
C ASN A 101 16.30 25.37 1.37
N GLU A 102 15.02 25.63 1.11
CA GLU A 102 14.55 26.98 0.75
C GLU A 102 13.80 27.71 1.88
N ASN A 103 13.70 27.15 3.10
CA ASN A 103 12.97 27.78 4.20
C ASN A 103 13.78 27.89 5.49
N ASN A 104 14.93 28.56 5.44
CA ASN A 104 15.60 29.06 6.66
C ASN A 104 15.94 30.56 6.56
N GLU A 105 15.04 31.34 5.95
CA GLU A 105 15.19 32.80 5.82
C GLU A 105 13.96 33.57 6.32
N GLN A 106 13.14 32.97 7.19
CA GLN A 106 12.15 33.72 7.98
C GLN A 106 12.01 33.12 9.39
N ALA A 107 12.98 33.42 10.25
CA ALA A 107 12.79 33.43 11.68
C ALA A 107 13.66 34.54 12.28
N ALA A 108 12.99 35.69 12.49
CA ALA A 108 13.24 36.77 13.45
C ALA A 108 14.61 37.45 13.48
#